data_AF-A0A1I2W8N2-F1
#
_entry.id   AF-A0A1I2W8N2-F1
#
_cell.length_a   1.000
_cell.length_b   1.000
_cell.length_c   1.000
_cell.angle_alpha   90.00
_cell.angle_beta   90.00
_cell.angle_gamma   90.00
#
_symmetry.space_group_name_H-M   'P 1'
#
loop_
_entity.id
_entity.type
_entity.pdbx_description
1 polymer ?
#
loop_
_entity_poly.entity_id
_entity_poly.type
_entity_poly.pdbx_seq_one_letter_code
_entity_poly.pdbx_strand_id
1 'polypeptide(L)'
;MLKINSAEFINKIEEIKTGGNDSGVNLTQNRLLDLNIELPEIIEQIQIVQEIESRLSVADKLAETIQTNLLKSESLRQSILKQAFEGKLLTEAELEACRKEADWEPAEKLLERIKGDRKINK
;
A
#
# COMPACT_ATOMS: atom_id res chain seq x y z
N MET A 1 -23.74 15.57 1.59
CA MET A 1 -22.45 15.97 0.99
C MET A 1 -21.94 14.95 -0.04
N LEU A 2 -22.01 13.64 0.19
CA LEU A 2 -21.45 12.65 -0.75
C LEU A 2 -22.23 12.40 -2.05
N LYS A 3 -23.53 12.72 -2.16
CA LYS A 3 -24.23 12.66 -3.45
C LYS A 3 -23.56 13.55 -4.52
N ILE A 4 -22.88 14.61 -4.11
CA ILE A 4 -22.14 15.51 -5.02
C ILE A 4 -20.86 14.84 -5.56
N ASN A 5 -20.31 13.86 -4.84
CA ASN A 5 -19.11 13.13 -5.27
C ASN A 5 -19.44 11.74 -5.84
N SER A 6 -20.71 11.45 -6.12
CA SER A 6 -21.08 10.19 -6.77
C SER A 6 -20.66 10.21 -8.23
N ALA A 7 -20.32 9.04 -8.79
CA ALA A 7 -19.97 8.93 -10.21
C ALA A 7 -21.09 9.47 -11.11
N GLU A 8 -22.35 9.21 -10.76
CA GLU A 8 -23.51 9.73 -11.48
C GLU A 8 -23.52 11.27 -11.51
N PHE A 9 -23.31 11.93 -10.36
CA PHE A 9 -23.34 13.39 -10.29
C PHE A 9 -22.13 14.01 -10.97
N ILE A 10 -20.95 13.40 -10.84
CA ILE A 10 -19.74 13.81 -11.56
C ILE A 10 -19.98 13.71 -13.07
N ASN A 11 -20.50 12.58 -13.57
CA ASN A 11 -20.82 12.41 -14.99
C ASN A 11 -21.82 13.48 -15.48
N LYS A 12 -22.83 13.80 -14.67
CA LYS A 12 -23.79 14.87 -14.98
C LYS A 12 -23.11 16.25 -15.06
N ILE A 13 -22.15 16.54 -14.17
CA ILE A 13 -21.31 17.75 -14.26
C ILE A 13 -20.47 17.73 -15.54
N GLU A 14 -19.92 16.57 -15.93
CA GLU A 14 -19.12 16.42 -17.13
C GLU A 14 -19.92 16.64 -18.43
N GLU A 15 -21.20 16.31 -18.45
CA GLU A 15 -22.08 16.58 -19.60
C GLU A 15 -22.40 18.07 -19.74
N ILE A 16 -22.54 18.79 -18.63
CA ILE A 16 -22.93 20.19 -18.63
C ILE A 16 -21.74 21.16 -18.59
N LYS A 17 -20.50 20.70 -18.35
CA LYS A 17 -19.32 21.59 -18.40
C LYS A 17 -19.08 22.05 -19.84
N THR A 18 -18.74 23.32 -20.03
CA THR A 18 -18.36 23.87 -21.35
C THR A 18 -16.87 24.15 -21.40
N GLY A 19 -16.07 23.19 -21.87
CA GLY A 19 -14.62 23.35 -22.05
C GLY A 19 -13.97 22.02 -22.43
N GLY A 20 -13.32 21.97 -23.60
CA GLY A 20 -12.73 20.75 -24.16
C GLY A 20 -11.30 20.42 -23.70
N ASN A 21 -10.73 21.20 -22.76
CA ASN A 21 -9.36 21.01 -22.30
C ASN A 21 -9.32 20.62 -20.81
N ASP A 22 -8.41 19.69 -20.50
CA ASP A 22 -8.13 19.02 -19.23
C ASP A 22 -7.82 19.94 -18.02
N SER A 23 -7.93 21.26 -18.19
CA SER A 23 -7.47 22.26 -17.21
C SER A 23 -8.56 23.24 -16.76
N GLY A 24 -9.79 23.13 -17.25
CA GLY A 24 -10.86 24.06 -16.87
C GLY A 24 -12.25 23.50 -17.04
N VAL A 25 -12.82 22.99 -15.95
CA VAL A 25 -14.27 22.71 -15.85
C VAL A 25 -14.97 24.08 -15.86
N ASN A 26 -15.29 24.60 -17.04
CA ASN A 26 -16.02 25.86 -17.15
C ASN A 26 -17.50 25.58 -16.91
N LEU A 27 -17.87 25.55 -15.63
CA LEU A 27 -19.23 25.43 -15.14
C LEU A 27 -19.73 26.80 -14.71
N THR A 28 -20.65 27.38 -15.48
CA THR A 28 -21.25 28.66 -15.12
C THR A 28 -22.23 28.49 -13.96
N GLN A 29 -22.46 29.56 -13.19
CA GLN A 29 -23.40 29.55 -12.06
C GLN A 29 -24.80 29.06 -12.46
N ASN A 30 -25.30 29.47 -13.64
CA ASN A 30 -26.59 29.04 -14.15
C ASN A 30 -26.66 27.52 -14.35
N ARG A 31 -25.61 26.93 -14.96
CA ARG A 31 -25.53 25.48 -15.18
C ARG A 31 -25.43 24.69 -13.88
N LEU A 32 -24.75 25.25 -12.87
CA LEU A 32 -24.71 24.64 -11.54
C LEU A 32 -26.10 24.63 -10.89
N LEU A 33 -26.88 25.70 -11.03
CA LEU A 33 -28.23 25.81 -10.47
C LEU A 33 -29.24 24.90 -11.20
N ASP A 34 -28.98 24.55 -12.46
CA ASP A 34 -29.80 23.61 -13.24
C ASP A 34 -29.59 22.13 -12.80
N LEU A 35 -28.60 21.84 -11.95
CA LEU A 35 -28.38 20.49 -11.43
C LEU A 35 -29.43 20.12 -10.39
N ASN A 36 -30.42 19.34 -10.81
CA ASN A 36 -31.33 18.69 -9.87
C ASN A 36 -30.62 17.57 -9.10
N ILE A 37 -30.71 17.66 -7.77
CA ILE A 37 -30.28 16.64 -6.81
C ILE A 37 -31.52 16.19 -6.04
N GLU A 38 -31.78 14.88 -6.02
CA GLU A 38 -32.78 14.30 -5.14
C GLU A 38 -32.27 14.34 -3.70
N LEU A 39 -32.95 15.14 -2.87
CA LEU A 39 -32.64 15.30 -1.47
C LEU A 39 -33.57 14.39 -0.63
N PRO A 40 -33.05 13.31 -0.03
CA PRO A 40 -33.85 12.45 0.83
C PRO A 40 -34.20 13.15 2.16
N GLU A 41 -35.06 12.53 2.98
CA GLU A 41 -35.39 13.07 4.29
C GLU A 41 -34.15 13.18 5.19
N ILE A 42 -34.16 14.10 6.15
CA ILE A 42 -33.00 14.38 7.01
C ILE A 42 -32.50 13.13 7.77
N ILE A 43 -33.43 12.25 8.17
CA ILE A 43 -33.10 10.99 8.87
C ILE A 43 -32.29 10.08 7.94
N GLU A 44 -32.74 9.91 6.71
CA GLU A 44 -32.05 9.09 5.70
C GLU A 44 -30.70 9.70 5.33
N GLN A 45 -30.61 11.04 5.22
CA GLN A 45 -29.33 11.72 5.00
C GLN A 45 -28.30 11.40 6.08
N ILE A 46 -28.71 11.40 7.36
CA ILE A 46 -27.83 11.06 8.48
C ILE A 46 -27.37 9.61 8.39
N GLN A 47 -28.29 8.69 8.11
CA GLN A 47 -27.97 7.25 7.96
C GLN A 47 -26.97 7.00 6.83
N ILE A 48 -27.19 7.64 5.67
CA ILE A 48 -26.28 7.55 4.52
C ILE A 48 -24.89 8.06 4.89
N VAL A 49 -24.80 9.21 5.56
CA VAL A 49 -23.50 9.77 5.97
C VAL A 49 -22.79 8.83 6.95
N GLN A 50 -23.49 8.32 7.96
CA GLN A 50 -22.92 7.39 8.95
C GLN A 50 -22.38 6.12 8.30
N GLU A 51 -23.12 5.53 7.36
CA GLU A 51 -22.69 4.31 6.67
C GLU A 51 -21.45 4.57 5.80
N ILE A 52 -21.39 5.71 5.12
CA ILE A 52 -20.23 6.10 4.33
C ILE A 52 -19.01 6.34 5.22
N GLU A 53 -19.17 7.11 6.30
CA GLU A 53 -18.08 7.41 7.25
C GLU A 53 -17.54 6.14 7.89
N SER A 54 -18.43 5.20 8.25
CA SER A 54 -18.06 3.88 8.75
C SER A 54 -17.18 3.13 7.75
N ARG A 55 -17.57 3.08 6.47
CA ARG A 55 -16.80 2.42 5.40
C ARG A 55 -15.46 3.09 5.12
N LEU A 56 -15.42 4.42 5.09
CA LEU A 56 -14.18 5.18 4.91
C LEU A 56 -13.22 4.97 6.09
N SER A 57 -13.73 4.95 7.32
CA SER A 57 -12.93 4.66 8.51
C SER A 57 -12.30 3.26 8.46
N VAL A 58 -13.01 2.26 7.93
CA VAL A 58 -12.44 0.93 7.71
C VAL A 58 -11.30 0.97 6.68
N ALA A 59 -11.47 1.71 5.59
CA ALA A 59 -10.43 1.85 4.57
C ALA A 59 -9.18 2.56 5.14
N ASP A 60 -9.35 3.62 5.93
CA ASP A 60 -8.25 4.34 6.57
C ASP A 60 -7.45 3.43 7.52
N LYS A 61 -8.15 2.64 8.35
CA LYS A 61 -7.51 1.67 9.25
C LYS A 61 -6.76 0.57 8.49
N LEU A 62 -7.30 0.15 7.34
CA LEU A 62 -6.61 -0.83 6.50
C LEU A 62 -5.32 -0.25 5.91
N ALA A 63 -5.37 0.99 5.41
CA ALA A 63 -4.19 1.69 4.90
C ALA A 63 -3.11 1.84 5.99
N GLU A 64 -3.50 2.25 7.20
CA GLU A 64 -2.60 2.33 8.37
C GLU A 64 -1.98 0.96 8.72
N THR A 65 -2.80 -0.09 8.69
CA THR A 65 -2.36 -1.46 8.97
C THR A 65 -1.32 -1.93 7.94
N ILE A 66 -1.55 -1.66 6.66
CA ILE A 66 -0.60 -1.98 5.58
C ILE A 66 0.72 -1.25 5.79
N GLN A 67 0.68 0.06 6.04
CA GLN A 67 1.88 0.86 6.27
C GLN A 67 2.68 0.34 7.48
N THR A 68 1.99 0.06 8.59
CA THR A 68 2.62 -0.48 9.79
C THR A 68 3.27 -1.84 9.55
N ASN A 69 2.61 -2.72 8.80
CA ASN A 69 3.16 -4.05 8.48
C ASN A 69 4.35 -3.98 7.54
N LEU A 70 4.38 -3.05 6.59
CA LEU A 70 5.55 -2.82 5.74
C LEU A 70 6.77 -2.41 6.58
N LEU A 71 6.60 -1.47 7.50
CA LEU A 71 7.67 -1.04 8.40
C LEU A 71 8.15 -2.18 9.30
N LYS A 72 7.22 -2.98 9.85
CA LYS A 72 7.56 -4.17 10.65
C LYS A 72 8.32 -5.21 9.83
N SER A 73 7.91 -5.45 8.59
CA SER A 73 8.57 -6.39 7.68
C SER A 73 10.00 -5.96 7.37
N GLU A 74 10.21 -4.66 7.10
CA GLU A 74 11.55 -4.12 6.89
C GLU A 74 12.42 -4.25 8.13
N SER A 75 11.90 -3.88 9.30
CA SER A 75 12.62 -4.01 10.58
C SER A 75 12.98 -5.48 10.88
N LEU A 76 12.04 -6.40 10.66
CA LEU A 76 12.27 -7.84 10.83
C LEU A 76 13.35 -8.35 9.87
N ARG A 77 13.32 -7.94 8.61
CA ARG A 77 14.34 -8.28 7.62
C ARG A 77 15.72 -7.83 8.07
N GLN A 78 15.84 -6.58 8.56
CA GLN A 78 17.11 -6.06 9.08
C GLN A 78 17.57 -6.80 10.33
N SER A 79 16.65 -7.13 11.24
CA SER A 79 16.96 -7.90 12.45
C SER A 79 17.49 -9.30 12.11
N ILE A 80 16.83 -10.00 11.18
CA ILE A 80 17.27 -11.33 10.71
C ILE A 80 18.64 -11.24 10.05
N LEU A 81 18.86 -10.29 9.14
CA LEU A 81 20.16 -10.11 8.48
C LEU A 81 21.27 -9.82 9.49
N LYS A 82 21.00 -8.96 10.47
CA LYS A 82 21.94 -8.67 11.55
C LYS A 82 22.28 -9.94 12.35
N GLN A 83 21.26 -10.70 12.77
CA GLN A 83 21.48 -11.96 13.49
C GLN A 83 22.26 -12.98 12.64
N ALA A 84 21.99 -13.05 11.34
CA ALA A 84 22.71 -13.92 10.41
C ALA A 84 24.20 -13.55 10.34
N PHE A 85 24.52 -12.27 10.16
CA PHE A 85 25.91 -11.81 10.08
C PHE A 85 26.66 -11.86 11.42
N GLU A 86 25.96 -11.74 12.55
CA GLU A 86 26.55 -11.93 13.88
C GLU A 86 26.69 -13.41 14.28
N GLY A 87 26.21 -14.35 13.47
CA GLY A 87 26.23 -15.78 13.77
C GLY A 87 25.26 -16.19 14.89
N LYS A 88 24.26 -15.36 15.19
CA LYS A 88 23.26 -15.57 16.26
C LYS A 88 21.88 -15.98 15.74
N LEU A 89 21.76 -16.22 14.43
CA LEU A 89 20.48 -16.59 13.81
C LEU A 89 19.99 -17.97 14.24
N LEU A 90 20.92 -18.90 14.46
CA LEU A 90 20.65 -20.28 14.86
C LEU A 90 21.14 -20.51 16.28
N THR A 91 20.48 -21.42 16.98
CA THR A 91 20.96 -21.94 18.27
C THR A 91 22.16 -22.87 18.07
N GLU A 92 22.93 -23.11 19.13
CA GLU A 92 24.11 -24.00 19.07
C GLU A 92 23.74 -25.41 18.58
N ALA A 93 22.61 -25.95 19.04
CA ALA A 93 22.12 -27.26 18.62
C ALA A 93 21.76 -27.32 17.12
N GLU A 94 21.18 -26.25 16.58
CA GLU A 94 20.87 -26.14 15.15
C GLU A 94 22.14 -25.96 14.31
N LEU A 95 23.11 -25.18 14.80
CA LEU A 95 24.42 -25.03 14.14
C LEU A 95 25.16 -26.37 14.03
N GLU A 96 25.15 -27.18 15.10
CA GLU A 96 25.76 -28.51 15.09
C GLU A 96 25.04 -29.50 14.17
N ALA A 97 23.72 -29.35 14.00
CA ALA A 97 22.97 -30.10 13.00
C ALA A 97 23.38 -29.69 11.58
N CYS A 98 23.43 -28.38 11.29
CA CYS A 98 23.86 -27.87 9.98
C CYS A 98 25.29 -28.29 9.61
N ARG A 99 26.23 -28.29 10.57
CA ARG A 99 27.62 -28.72 10.34
C ARG A 99 27.76 -30.21 9.98
N LYS A 100 26.74 -31.03 10.25
CA LYS A 100 26.73 -32.47 9.95
C LYS A 100 26.13 -32.77 8.57
N GLU A 101 25.54 -31.80 7.89
CA GLU A 101 25.02 -31.99 6.54
C GLU A 101 26.14 -32.14 5.51
N ALA A 102 25.90 -32.93 4.48
CA ALA A 102 26.93 -33.36 3.52
C ALA A 102 27.42 -32.23 2.60
N ASP A 103 26.63 -31.18 2.45
CA ASP A 103 26.87 -30.00 1.62
C ASP A 103 27.36 -28.78 2.43
N TRP A 104 27.53 -28.94 3.75
CA TRP A 104 28.02 -27.86 4.60
C TRP A 104 29.47 -27.49 4.25
N GLU A 105 29.71 -26.20 3.97
CA GLU A 105 31.05 -25.63 3.77
C GLU A 105 31.27 -24.36 4.60
N PRO A 106 32.49 -24.09 5.10
CA PRO A 106 32.80 -22.82 5.74
C PRO A 106 32.64 -21.62 4.79
N ALA A 107 32.20 -20.48 5.32
CA ALA A 107 32.00 -19.25 4.54
C ALA A 107 33.25 -18.78 3.79
N GLU A 108 34.45 -19.07 4.30
CA GLU A 108 35.73 -18.76 3.65
C GLU A 108 35.87 -19.42 2.28
N LYS A 109 35.53 -20.71 2.15
CA LYS A 109 35.57 -21.44 0.88
C LYS A 109 34.58 -20.88 -0.13
N LEU A 110 33.38 -20.51 0.33
CA LEU A 110 32.38 -19.85 -0.51
C LEU A 110 32.86 -18.48 -1.01
N LEU A 111 33.51 -17.68 -0.15
CA LEU A 111 34.07 -16.37 -0.51
C LEU A 111 35.20 -16.50 -1.54
N GLU A 112 36.05 -17.52 -1.43
CA GLU A 112 37.07 -17.80 -2.44
C GLU A 112 36.43 -18.11 -3.80
N ARG A 113 35.37 -18.95 -3.84
CA ARG A 113 34.63 -19.28 -5.06
C ARG A 113 34.01 -18.02 -5.70
N ILE A 114 33.29 -17.20 -4.92
CA ILE A 114 32.67 -15.96 -5.40
C ILE A 114 33.72 -14.96 -5.93
N LYS A 115 34.88 -14.84 -5.26
CA LYS A 115 35.98 -13.97 -5.72
C LYS A 115 36.60 -14.48 -7.03
N GLY A 116 36.69 -15.80 -7.21
CA GLY A 116 37.10 -16.43 -8.46
C GLY A 116 36.12 -16.10 -9.60
N ASP A 117 34.83 -16.36 -9.40
CA ASP A 117 33.78 -16.15 -10.40
C ASP A 117 33.64 -14.69 -10.83
N ARG A 118 33.79 -13.74 -9.89
CA ARG A 118 33.78 -12.29 -10.19
C ARG A 118 35.00 -11.80 -10.97
N LYS A 119 36.15 -12.49 -10.88
CA LYS A 119 37.35 -12.17 -11.68
C LYS A 119 37.26 -12.73 -13.10
N ILE A 120 36.51 -13.82 -13.30
CA ILE A 120 36.33 -14.47 -14.60
C ILE A 120 35.29 -13.73 -15.47
N ASN A 121 34.29 -13.10 -14.85
CA ASN A 121 33.23 -12.33 -15.53
C ASN A 121 33.54 -10.81 -15.68
N LYS A 122 34.81 -10.41 -15.68
CA LYS A 122 35.27 -9.04 -15.94
C LYS A 122 36.13 -9.02 -17.20
#